data_AF-A0A8H9EQD0-F1
#
_entry.id   AF-A0A8H9EQD0-F1
#
_cell.length_a   1.000
_cell.length_b   1.000
_cell.length_c   1.000
_cell.angle_alpha   90.00
_cell.angle_beta   90.00
_cell.angle_gamma   90.00
#
_symmetry.space_group_name_H-M   'P 1'
#
loop_
_entity.id
_entity.type
_entity.pdbx_description
1 polymer ?
#
loop_
_entity_poly.entity_id
_entity_poly.type
_entity_poly.pdbx_seq_one_letter_code
_entity_poly.pdbx_strand_id
1 'polypeptide(L)'
;MKIKVKKEMNLLELIEYIKKNEIADKVFFDKKGKGKVVVGDDRHLYMTDLNLTETFTVEIDEEITEETEILILVELFVSDYGLIIHTYYRTSIREAIGEVVKGVDTLPKAFYILNDDYTMTLIWEDGEMVE
;
A
#
# COMPACT_ATOMS: atom_id res chain seq x y z
N MET A 1 5.89 -6.87 -8.01
CA MET A 1 5.87 -7.58 -6.72
C MET A 1 4.52 -7.45 -6.06
N LYS A 2 4.16 -8.30 -5.10
CA LYS A 2 2.93 -8.14 -4.30
C LYS A 2 3.27 -7.85 -2.85
N ILE A 3 2.66 -6.82 -2.29
CA ILE A 3 2.80 -6.50 -0.87
C ILE A 3 1.42 -6.43 -0.21
N LYS A 4 1.39 -6.69 1.08
CA LYS A 4 0.19 -6.49 1.89
C LYS A 4 0.14 -5.06 2.37
N VAL A 5 -0.90 -4.35 1.98
CA VAL A 5 -1.17 -2.98 2.45
C VAL A 5 -2.50 -2.93 3.19
N LYS A 6 -2.55 -2.06 4.20
CA LYS A 6 -3.80 -1.75 4.90
C LYS A 6 -4.45 -0.56 4.20
N LYS A 7 -5.65 -0.75 3.65
CA LYS A 7 -6.48 0.33 3.13
C LYS A 7 -7.64 0.60 4.07
N GLU A 8 -7.90 1.88 4.33
CA GLU A 8 -9.17 2.29 4.92
C GLU A 8 -10.23 2.35 3.82
N MET A 9 -11.35 1.67 4.05
CA MET A 9 -12.49 1.63 3.14
C MET A 9 -13.75 2.08 3.89
N ASN A 10 -14.59 2.88 3.24
CA ASN A 10 -15.96 3.09 3.68
C ASN A 10 -16.83 1.86 3.36
N LEU A 11 -18.09 1.85 3.81
CA LEU A 11 -18.98 0.70 3.61
C LEU A 11 -19.20 0.35 2.12
N LEU A 12 -19.33 1.35 1.24
CA LEU A 12 -19.54 1.11 -0.18
C LEU A 12 -18.29 0.48 -0.83
N GLU A 13 -17.12 1.05 -0.56
CA GLU A 13 -15.83 0.54 -1.04
C GLU A 13 -15.58 -0.89 -0.55
N LEU A 14 -15.92 -1.19 0.71
CA LEU A 14 -15.81 -2.54 1.26
C LEU A 14 -16.72 -3.54 0.52
N ILE A 15 -17.98 -3.17 0.23
CA ILE A 15 -18.91 -4.04 -0.53
C ILE A 15 -18.38 -4.28 -1.95
N GLU A 16 -17.87 -3.25 -2.62
CA GLU A 16 -17.25 -3.39 -3.93
C GLU A 16 -16.02 -4.29 -3.89
N TYR A 17 -15.18 -4.14 -2.87
CA TYR A 17 -14.01 -4.98 -2.65
C TYR A 17 -14.39 -6.45 -2.41
N ILE A 18 -15.38 -6.73 -1.56
CA ILE A 18 -15.91 -8.08 -1.30
C ILE A 18 -16.41 -8.71 -2.60
N LYS A 19 -17.17 -7.95 -3.39
CA LYS A 19 -17.72 -8.42 -4.66
C LYS A 19 -16.63 -8.73 -5.68
N LYS A 20 -15.67 -7.81 -5.87
CA LYS A 20 -14.59 -7.91 -6.86
C LYS A 20 -13.67 -9.11 -6.59
N ASN A 21 -13.38 -9.38 -5.32
CA ASN A 21 -12.46 -10.44 -4.90
C ASN A 21 -13.17 -11.75 -4.51
N GLU A 22 -14.48 -11.81 -4.73
CA GLU A 22 -15.30 -13.00 -4.43
C GLU A 22 -15.13 -13.55 -3.02
N ILE A 23 -15.00 -12.64 -2.04
CA ILE A 23 -14.78 -13.01 -0.65
C ILE A 23 -16.03 -13.72 -0.10
N ALA A 24 -15.79 -14.79 0.67
CA ALA A 24 -16.78 -15.55 1.42
C ALA A 24 -16.21 -15.92 2.80
N ASP A 25 -17.08 -16.26 3.75
CA ASP A 25 -16.70 -16.71 5.10
C ASP A 25 -15.68 -15.78 5.82
N LYS A 26 -16.00 -14.48 5.84
CA LYS A 26 -15.10 -13.46 6.42
C LYS A 26 -15.89 -12.40 7.19
N VAL A 27 -15.29 -11.93 8.30
CA VAL A 27 -15.83 -10.83 9.11
C VAL A 27 -14.91 -9.62 9.01
N PHE A 28 -15.50 -8.47 8.70
CA PHE A 28 -14.84 -7.17 8.72
C PHE A 28 -15.40 -6.35 9.88
N PHE A 29 -14.53 -5.89 10.76
CA PHE A 29 -14.90 -5.02 11.88
C PHE A 29 -14.66 -3.56 11.51
N ASP A 30 -15.54 -2.68 11.98
CA ASP A 30 -15.28 -1.25 11.96
C ASP A 30 -14.05 -0.90 12.81
N LYS A 31 -13.50 0.30 12.61
CA LYS A 31 -12.32 0.76 13.37
C LYS A 31 -12.54 0.79 14.89
N LYS A 32 -13.78 0.87 15.35
CA LYS A 32 -14.15 0.88 16.78
C LYS A 32 -14.34 -0.52 17.37
N GLY A 33 -14.33 -1.57 16.55
CA GLY A 33 -14.56 -2.97 16.93
C GLY A 33 -15.99 -3.28 17.38
N LYS A 34 -16.96 -2.41 17.08
CA LYS A 34 -18.37 -2.57 17.49
C LYS A 34 -19.23 -3.02 16.33
N GLY A 35 -19.16 -2.30 15.23
CA GLY A 35 -19.87 -2.64 14.01
C GLY A 35 -19.13 -3.69 13.19
N LYS A 36 -19.88 -4.51 12.46
CA LYS A 36 -19.29 -5.51 11.57
C LYS A 36 -20.09 -5.78 10.31
N VAL A 37 -19.37 -6.17 9.26
CA VAL A 37 -19.89 -6.77 8.03
C VAL A 37 -19.44 -8.23 8.00
N VAL A 38 -20.38 -9.15 8.02
CA VAL A 38 -20.12 -10.59 7.88
C VAL A 38 -20.50 -11.01 6.47
N VAL A 39 -19.58 -11.66 5.77
CA VAL A 39 -19.83 -12.32 4.50
C VAL A 39 -20.02 -13.80 4.78
N GLY A 40 -21.23 -14.30 4.57
CA GLY A 40 -21.55 -15.72 4.70
C GLY A 40 -20.77 -16.56 3.68
N ASP A 41 -20.71 -17.86 3.93
CA ASP A 41 -20.24 -18.85 2.95
C ASP A 41 -21.11 -18.86 1.68
N ASP A 42 -22.40 -18.57 1.83
CA ASP A 42 -23.39 -18.34 0.78
C ASP A 42 -23.30 -16.97 0.10
N ARG A 43 -22.31 -16.15 0.47
CA ARG A 43 -22.06 -14.78 -0.01
C ARG A 43 -23.16 -13.77 0.31
N HIS A 44 -24.08 -14.07 1.24
CA HIS A 44 -24.95 -13.04 1.80
C HIS A 44 -24.17 -12.12 2.75
N LEU A 45 -24.56 -10.85 2.79
CA LEU A 45 -23.98 -9.86 3.69
C LEU A 45 -24.88 -9.65 4.90
N TYR A 46 -24.31 -9.79 6.09
CA TYR A 46 -24.97 -9.49 7.35
C TYR A 46 -24.26 -8.32 8.02
N MET A 47 -25.01 -7.28 8.38
CA MET A 47 -24.48 -6.05 8.94
C MET A 47 -25.07 -5.83 10.34
N THR A 48 -24.23 -5.49 11.32
CA THR A 48 -24.66 -5.29 12.71
C THR A 48 -23.93 -4.09 13.31
N ASP A 49 -24.66 -3.24 14.04
CA ASP A 49 -24.12 -2.10 14.80
C ASP A 49 -23.26 -1.12 13.99
N LEU A 50 -23.59 -0.92 12.70
CA LEU A 50 -22.88 0.00 11.80
C LEU A 50 -23.57 1.36 11.70
N ASN A 51 -22.75 2.41 11.65
CA ASN A 51 -23.15 3.71 11.12
C ASN A 51 -22.63 3.83 9.67
N LEU A 52 -23.37 4.54 8.80
CA LEU A 52 -22.97 4.79 7.40
C LEU A 52 -21.63 5.53 7.28
N THR A 53 -21.16 6.21 8.32
CA THR A 53 -19.87 6.91 8.35
C THR A 53 -18.72 6.08 8.93
N GLU A 54 -18.95 4.84 9.36
CA GLU A 54 -17.86 3.98 9.85
C GLU A 54 -16.93 3.58 8.70
N THR A 55 -15.66 3.34 9.05
CA THR A 55 -14.63 2.86 8.13
C THR A 55 -14.03 1.54 8.61
N PHE A 56 -13.47 0.80 7.66
CA PHE A 56 -12.91 -0.53 7.84
C PHE A 56 -11.46 -0.53 7.38
N THR A 57 -10.56 -1.10 8.17
CA THR A 57 -9.18 -1.35 7.74
C THR A 57 -9.10 -2.75 7.15
N VAL A 58 -8.82 -2.82 5.85
CA VAL A 58 -8.72 -4.08 5.11
C VAL A 58 -7.28 -4.26 4.64
N GLU A 59 -6.69 -5.42 4.97
CA GLU A 59 -5.41 -5.84 4.43
C GLU A 59 -5.64 -6.49 3.07
N ILE A 60 -5.03 -5.92 2.03
CA ILE A 60 -5.14 -6.38 0.64
C ILE A 60 -3.76 -6.67 0.07
N ASP A 61 -3.66 -7.67 -0.80
CA ASP A 61 -2.49 -7.85 -1.65
C ASP A 61 -2.59 -6.84 -2.80
N GLU A 62 -1.69 -5.87 -2.83
CA GLU A 62 -1.57 -4.90 -3.92
C GLU A 62 -0.35 -5.24 -4.76
N GLU A 63 -0.55 -5.29 -6.07
CA GLU A 63 0.55 -5.41 -7.02
C GLU A 63 1.19 -4.03 -7.16
N ILE A 64 2.47 -3.95 -6.80
CA ILE A 64 3.28 -2.75 -6.94
C ILE A 64 4.13 -2.89 -8.21
N THR A 65 4.10 -1.83 -9.00
CA THR A 65 4.96 -1.61 -10.16
C THR A 65 5.71 -0.29 -9.98
N GLU A 66 6.66 0.00 -10.86
CA GLU A 66 7.39 1.27 -10.83
C GLU A 66 6.49 2.50 -11.04
N GLU A 67 5.27 2.30 -11.57
CA GLU A 67 4.27 3.35 -11.82
C GLU A 67 3.34 3.57 -10.63
N THR A 68 3.36 2.69 -9.64
CA THR A 68 2.45 2.79 -8.49
C THR A 68 2.82 4.00 -7.63
N GLU A 69 1.87 4.90 -7.40
CA GLU A 69 2.05 6.01 -6.44
C GLU A 69 2.12 5.46 -5.02
N ILE A 70 3.23 5.74 -4.33
CA ILE A 70 3.52 5.29 -2.97
C ILE A 70 3.48 6.50 -2.04
N LEU A 71 2.77 6.37 -0.91
CA LEU A 71 2.57 7.46 0.03
C LEU A 71 3.89 7.97 0.62
N ILE A 72 4.76 7.07 1.07
CA ILE A 72 6.10 7.40 1.57
C ILE A 72 7.10 6.44 0.92
N LEU A 73 7.77 6.94 -0.12
CA LEU A 73 8.80 6.22 -0.86
C LEU A 73 10.16 6.68 -0.34
N VAL A 74 11.02 5.73 0.04
CA VAL A 74 12.37 6.01 0.49
C VAL A 74 13.35 5.54 -0.56
N GLU A 75 14.18 6.45 -1.03
CA GLU A 75 15.26 6.19 -1.97
C GLU A 75 16.57 6.07 -1.21
N LEU A 76 17.35 5.05 -1.58
CA LEU A 76 18.74 4.90 -1.22
C LEU A 76 19.59 5.09 -2.47
N PHE A 77 20.52 6.03 -2.45
CA PHE A 77 21.48 6.22 -3.55
C PHE A 77 22.90 6.48 -3.02
N VAL A 78 23.88 6.23 -3.88
CA VAL A 78 25.29 6.43 -3.58
C VAL A 78 25.79 7.64 -4.35
N SER A 79 26.42 8.56 -3.64
CA SER A 79 27.07 9.75 -4.20
C SER A 79 28.52 9.81 -3.74
N ASP A 80 29.26 10.83 -4.21
CA ASP A 80 30.61 11.13 -3.72
C ASP A 80 30.64 11.46 -2.21
N TYR A 81 29.50 11.80 -1.61
CA TYR A 81 29.34 12.02 -0.17
C TYR A 81 28.99 10.73 0.61
N GLY A 82 28.97 9.59 -0.08
CA GLY A 82 28.61 8.30 0.48
C GLY A 82 27.15 7.92 0.26
N LEU A 83 26.62 7.12 1.19
CA LEU A 83 25.27 6.58 1.15
C LEU A 83 24.27 7.63 1.65
N ILE A 84 23.33 8.02 0.78
CA ILE A 84 22.30 9.02 1.07
C ILE A 84 20.93 8.36 1.05
N ILE A 85 20.07 8.76 2.00
CA ILE A 85 18.66 8.39 2.05
C ILE A 85 17.84 9.63 1.77
N HIS A 86 16.91 9.53 0.83
CA HIS A 86 15.94 10.56 0.52
C HIS A 86 14.52 10.01 0.65
N THR A 87 13.55 10.89 0.95
CA THR A 87 12.16 10.48 1.17
C THR A 87 11.25 11.33 0.32
N TYR A 88 10.38 10.67 -0.43
CA TYR A 88 9.33 11.28 -1.24
C TYR A 88 7.97 11.05 -0.60
N TYR A 89 7.06 11.99 -0.82
CA TYR A 89 5.68 11.88 -0.41
C TYR A 89 4.77 11.84 -1.63
N ARG A 90 3.96 10.78 -1.77
CA ARG A 90 3.05 10.53 -2.91
C ARG A 90 3.76 10.61 -4.26
N THR A 91 4.62 9.63 -4.50
CA THR A 91 5.47 9.53 -5.69
C THR A 91 5.60 8.06 -6.11
N SER A 92 5.86 7.83 -7.39
CA SER A 92 6.22 6.51 -7.91
C SER A 92 7.74 6.34 -8.09
N ILE A 93 8.23 5.09 -8.20
CA ILE A 93 9.65 4.80 -8.48
C ILE A 93 10.08 5.47 -9.78
N ARG A 94 9.26 5.36 -10.83
CA ARG A 94 9.56 5.94 -12.15
C ARG A 94 9.72 7.46 -12.10
N GLU A 95 8.85 8.14 -11.35
CA GLU A 95 8.97 9.59 -11.15
C GLU A 95 10.25 9.94 -10.37
N ALA A 96 10.53 9.24 -9.26
CA ALA A 96 11.71 9.47 -8.45
C ALA A 96 13.01 9.31 -9.25
N ILE A 97 13.15 8.22 -10.02
CA ILE A 97 14.29 8.02 -10.95
C ILE A 97 14.43 9.21 -11.91
N GLY A 98 13.32 9.69 -12.47
CA GLY A 98 13.30 10.82 -13.40
C GLY A 98 13.70 12.16 -12.79
N GLU A 99 13.56 12.35 -11.47
CA GLU A 99 14.04 13.54 -10.75
C GLU A 99 15.56 13.50 -10.55
N VAL A 100 16.11 12.34 -10.17
CA VAL A 100 17.56 12.19 -9.92
C VAL A 100 18.38 12.45 -11.18
N VAL A 101 17.92 11.93 -12.33
CA VAL A 101 18.57 12.12 -13.65
C VAL A 101 18.70 13.61 -14.05
N LYS A 102 17.90 14.50 -13.47
CA LYS A 102 17.97 15.95 -13.77
C LYS A 102 19.00 16.71 -12.93
N GLY A 103 19.51 16.12 -11.85
CA GLY A 103 20.33 16.83 -10.86
C GLY A 103 21.72 16.25 -10.61
N VAL A 104 21.93 14.95 -10.82
CA VAL A 104 23.18 14.25 -10.44
C VAL A 104 23.38 12.99 -11.31
N ASP A 105 24.62 12.67 -11.70
CA ASP A 105 25.00 11.41 -12.38
C ASP A 105 24.93 10.17 -11.45
N THR A 106 24.09 10.19 -10.43
CA THR A 106 23.95 9.10 -9.47
C THR A 106 22.68 8.33 -9.75
N LEU A 107 22.77 7.03 -9.99
CA LEU A 107 21.60 6.17 -10.13
C LEU A 107 21.11 5.71 -8.75
N PRO A 108 19.79 5.61 -8.54
CA PRO A 108 19.23 5.01 -7.34
C PRO A 108 19.77 3.59 -7.15
N LYS A 109 20.01 3.20 -5.90
CA LYS A 109 20.42 1.84 -5.54
C LYS A 109 19.26 0.97 -5.09
N ALA A 110 18.38 1.52 -4.28
CA ALA A 110 17.20 0.81 -3.83
C ALA A 110 16.05 1.77 -3.51
N PHE A 111 14.83 1.28 -3.65
CA PHE A 111 13.64 1.94 -3.14
C PHE A 111 12.91 1.08 -2.11
N TYR A 112 12.39 1.73 -1.09
CA TYR A 112 11.66 1.13 0.01
C TYR A 112 10.33 1.84 0.23
N ILE A 113 9.34 1.09 0.71
CA ILE A 113 8.13 1.67 1.30
C ILE A 113 8.38 1.82 2.80
N LEU A 114 8.14 3.02 3.34
CA LEU A 114 8.07 3.20 4.80
C LEU A 114 6.67 2.82 5.28
N ASN A 115 6.59 1.76 6.08
CA ASN A 115 5.34 1.25 6.64
C ASN A 115 4.90 2.09 7.86
N ASP A 116 3.63 1.98 8.25
CA ASP A 116 3.05 2.70 9.39
C ASP A 116 3.74 2.40 10.73
N ASP A 117 4.40 1.25 10.86
CA ASP A 117 5.16 0.83 12.04
C ASP A 117 6.65 1.25 11.99
N TYR A 118 7.00 2.12 11.02
CA TYR A 118 8.34 2.60 10.74
C TYR A 118 9.34 1.52 10.26
N THR A 119 8.86 0.31 9.98
CA THR A 119 9.67 -0.65 9.22
C THR A 119 9.72 -0.26 7.74
N MET A 120 10.70 -0.79 7.02
CA MET A 120 10.87 -0.57 5.59
C MET A 120 10.72 -1.87 4.82
N THR A 121 9.99 -1.82 3.72
CA THR A 121 9.88 -2.93 2.77
C THR A 121 10.68 -2.58 1.52
N LEU A 122 11.74 -3.34 1.22
CA LEU A 122 12.48 -3.20 -0.04
C LEU A 122 11.56 -3.60 -1.20
N ILE A 123 11.46 -2.75 -2.22
CA ILE A 123 10.57 -3.00 -3.36
C ILE A 123 11.26 -2.96 -4.72
N TRP A 124 12.42 -2.34 -4.81
CA TRP A 124 13.18 -2.20 -6.04
C TRP A 124 14.67 -2.08 -5.71
N GLU A 125 15.53 -2.76 -6.47
CA GLU A 125 16.98 -2.75 -6.29
C GLU A 125 17.68 -2.85 -7.65
N ASP A 126 18.74 -2.04 -7.84
CA ASP A 126 19.66 -2.10 -8.99
C ASP A 126 19.01 -2.19 -10.38
N GLY A 127 17.87 -1.54 -10.59
CA GLY A 127 17.19 -1.49 -11.90
C GLY A 127 15.92 -2.32 -12.01
N GLU A 128 15.60 -3.13 -11.01
CA GLU A 128 14.51 -4.11 -11.09
C GLU A 128 13.64 -4.14 -9.83
N MET A 129 12.36 -4.47 -10.00
CA MET A 129 11.45 -4.74 -8.87
C MET A 129 11.90 -6.02 -8.15
N VAL A 130 11.89 -6.02 -6.82
CA VAL A 130 12.14 -7.23 -6.01
C VAL A 130 10.95 -8.18 -6.13
N GLU A 131 11.17 -9.50 -6.16
CA GLU A 131 10.08 -10.50 -6.27
C GLU A 131 9.27 -10.70 -4.97
#